data_AF-A0A9D4YAP4-F1
#
_entry.id   AF-A0A9D4YAP4-F1
#
_cell.length_a   1.000
_cell.length_b   1.000
_cell.length_c   1.000
_cell.angle_alpha   90.00
_cell.angle_beta   90.00
_cell.angle_gamma   90.00
#
_symmetry.space_group_name_H-M   'P 1'
#
loop_
_entity.id
_entity.type
_entity.pdbx_description
1 polymer ?
#
loop_
_entity_poly.entity_id
_entity_poly.type
_entity_poly.pdbx_seq_one_letter_code
_entity_poly.pdbx_strand_id
1 'polypeptide(L)'
;MIMLSQGLNLASIFDRGQDTMKYQTRFVTQKPVKVVLTSMEVVAQSMGFKTHIRNYKMRIEGISANKKSHFSVILEVFEVAPTFFMVDIQKAAGDASEYLKFYKNFSSNLEDIIWKSPHETSKLKTSKNRSKRH
;
A
#
# COMPACT_ATOMS: atom_id res chain seq x y z
N MET A 1 -9.39 2.15 15.30
CA MET A 1 -8.51 3.07 14.54
C MET A 1 -9.28 4.28 14.03
N ILE A 2 -9.71 5.18 14.93
CA ILE A 2 -10.44 6.40 14.55
C ILE A 2 -9.45 7.53 14.21
N MET A 3 -8.35 7.63 14.96
CA MET A 3 -7.31 8.67 14.82
C MET A 3 -6.64 8.75 13.44
N LEU A 4 -6.65 7.66 12.68
CA LEU A 4 -6.05 7.62 11.33
C LEU A 4 -7.03 8.08 10.22
N SER A 5 -8.20 8.58 10.59
CA SER A 5 -9.16 9.14 9.64
C SER A 5 -8.65 10.46 9.07
N GLN A 6 -8.75 10.64 7.74
CA GLN A 6 -8.38 11.90 7.09
C GLN A 6 -9.18 13.08 7.65
N GLY A 7 -10.45 12.88 8.02
CA GLY A 7 -11.29 13.93 8.62
C GLY A 7 -10.83 14.40 10.00
N LEU A 8 -9.94 13.66 10.67
CA LEU A 8 -9.31 14.05 11.93
C LEU A 8 -7.87 14.55 11.73
N ASN A 9 -7.33 14.48 10.51
CA ASN A 9 -5.99 14.94 10.19
C ASN A 9 -6.00 16.41 9.74
N LEU A 10 -5.77 17.31 10.71
CA LEU A 10 -5.73 18.75 10.48
C LEU A 10 -4.49 19.23 9.70
N ALA A 11 -3.46 18.39 9.50
CA ALA A 11 -2.27 18.77 8.73
C ALA A 11 -2.61 19.20 7.30
N SER A 12 -3.66 18.61 6.73
CA SER A 12 -4.18 18.94 5.39
C SER A 12 -4.67 20.38 5.25
N ILE A 13 -5.08 21.05 6.34
CA ILE A 13 -5.53 22.46 6.32
C ILE A 13 -4.36 23.41 6.04
N PHE A 14 -3.14 22.98 6.36
CA PHE A 14 -1.92 23.76 6.16
C PHE A 14 -1.24 23.48 4.80
N ASP A 15 -1.74 22.50 4.03
CA ASP A 15 -1.16 22.12 2.75
C ASP A 15 -1.68 23.05 1.64
N ARG A 16 -0.85 24.02 1.24
CA ARG A 16 -1.24 25.16 0.38
C ARG A 16 -1.40 24.78 -1.10
N GLY A 17 -2.37 23.92 -1.40
CA GLY A 17 -2.80 23.64 -2.78
C GLY A 17 -2.23 22.38 -3.42
N GLN A 18 -1.64 21.47 -2.64
CA GLN A 18 -1.52 20.09 -3.12
C GLN A 18 -2.89 19.45 -3.00
N ASP A 19 -3.46 19.07 -4.13
CA ASP A 19 -4.56 18.12 -4.21
C ASP A 19 -4.02 16.80 -3.63
N THR A 20 -3.99 16.70 -2.29
CA THR A 20 -3.68 15.48 -1.55
C THR A 20 -4.83 14.55 -1.86
N MET A 21 -4.79 13.94 -3.04
CA MET A 21 -5.72 12.92 -3.45
C MET A 21 -5.67 11.85 -2.38
N LYS A 22 -6.69 11.89 -1.52
CA LYS A 22 -7.59 10.87 -0.97
C LYS A 22 -7.26 9.39 -1.23
N TYR A 23 -5.99 9.02 -1.39
CA TYR A 23 -5.57 7.65 -1.55
C TYR A 23 -5.40 7.08 -0.15
N GLN A 24 -6.40 6.33 0.30
CA GLN A 24 -6.21 5.42 1.43
C GLN A 24 -5.21 4.35 0.97
N THR A 25 -3.92 4.58 1.22
CA THR A 25 -2.84 3.64 0.90
C THR A 25 -2.70 2.60 2.00
N ARG A 26 -3.80 1.90 2.24
CA ARG A 26 -3.95 0.96 3.34
C ARG A 26 -4.72 -0.26 2.86
N PHE A 27 -4.27 -1.42 3.32
CA PHE A 27 -4.99 -2.66 3.12
C PHE A 27 -5.02 -3.48 4.40
N VAL A 28 -5.91 -4.47 4.44
CA VAL A 28 -6.04 -5.42 5.55
C VAL A 28 -5.58 -6.79 5.07
N THR A 29 -5.03 -7.59 5.96
CA THR A 29 -4.60 -8.96 5.70
C THR A 29 -4.92 -9.85 6.89
N GLN A 30 -5.19 -11.13 6.61
CA GLN A 30 -5.31 -12.19 7.62
C GLN A 30 -4.05 -13.07 7.67
N LYS A 31 -3.04 -12.76 6.87
CA LYS A 31 -1.79 -13.53 6.85
C LYS A 31 -0.97 -13.21 8.11
N PRO A 32 -0.19 -14.18 8.63
CA PRO A 32 0.71 -13.92 9.74
C PRO A 32 1.67 -12.76 9.43
N VAL A 33 1.93 -11.89 10.40
CA VAL A 33 2.73 -10.67 10.21
C VAL A 33 4.10 -10.95 9.60
N LYS A 34 4.74 -12.06 9.99
CA LYS A 34 6.03 -12.48 9.41
C LYS A 34 5.92 -12.70 7.89
N VAL A 35 4.85 -13.36 7.43
CA VAL A 35 4.59 -13.59 6.00
C VAL A 35 4.36 -12.28 5.28
N VAL A 36 3.55 -11.39 5.87
CA VAL A 36 3.25 -10.06 5.30
C VAL A 36 4.53 -9.25 5.09
N LEU A 37 5.38 -9.16 6.12
CA LEU A 37 6.66 -8.44 6.06
C LEU A 37 7.60 -9.06 5.03
N THR A 38 7.75 -10.38 5.00
CA THR A 38 8.62 -11.03 4.01
C THR A 38 8.09 -10.86 2.58
N SER A 39 6.78 -10.99 2.35
CA SER A 39 6.17 -10.76 1.03
C SER A 39 6.38 -9.33 0.55
N MET A 40 6.14 -8.35 1.42
CA MET A 40 6.39 -6.94 1.14
C MET A 40 7.86 -6.67 0.81
N GLU A 41 8.78 -7.30 1.54
CA GLU A 41 10.22 -7.15 1.34
C GLU A 41 10.64 -7.67 -0.05
N VAL A 42 10.23 -8.88 -0.38
CA VAL A 42 10.54 -9.52 -1.67
C VAL A 42 10.01 -8.69 -2.83
N VAL A 43 8.76 -8.21 -2.74
CA VAL A 43 8.16 -7.37 -3.79
C VAL A 43 8.89 -6.02 -3.93
N ALA A 44 9.24 -5.38 -2.81
CA ALA A 44 9.97 -4.12 -2.85
C ALA A 44 11.37 -4.30 -3.49
N GLN A 45 12.07 -5.37 -3.13
CA GLN A 45 13.39 -5.69 -3.69
C GLN A 45 13.31 -6.05 -5.18
N SER A 46 12.30 -6.81 -5.61
CA SER A 46 12.10 -7.13 -7.03
C SER A 46 11.77 -5.88 -7.87
N MET A 47 11.20 -4.85 -7.24
CA MET A 47 10.96 -3.54 -7.85
C MET A 47 12.22 -2.64 -7.84
N GLY A 48 13.37 -3.12 -7.35
CA GLY A 48 14.63 -2.39 -7.32
C GLY A 48 14.81 -1.43 -6.14
N PHE A 49 14.00 -1.58 -5.08
CA PHE A 49 14.11 -0.77 -3.88
C PHE A 49 14.96 -1.46 -2.80
N LYS A 50 15.60 -0.65 -1.96
CA LYS A 50 16.24 -1.12 -0.74
C LYS A 50 15.22 -1.16 0.40
N THR A 51 15.24 -2.22 1.20
CA THR A 51 14.35 -2.39 2.35
C THR A 51 15.11 -2.43 3.66
N HIS A 52 14.47 -1.95 4.72
CA HIS A 52 14.93 -2.11 6.09
C HIS A 52 13.75 -2.34 7.01
N ILE A 53 13.74 -3.44 7.76
CA ILE A 53 12.64 -3.81 8.67
C ILE A 53 13.11 -3.69 10.12
N ARG A 54 12.30 -3.04 10.96
CA ARG A 54 12.50 -2.95 12.40
C ARG A 54 11.16 -2.83 13.11
N ASN A 55 10.89 -3.62 14.15
CA ASN A 55 9.69 -3.51 15.00
C ASN A 55 8.37 -3.40 14.21
N TYR A 56 8.10 -4.31 13.27
CA TYR A 56 6.89 -4.29 12.42
C TYR A 56 6.72 -3.06 11.51
N LYS A 57 7.78 -2.27 11.39
CA LYS A 57 7.91 -1.13 10.49
C LYS A 57 8.93 -1.46 9.41
N MET A 58 8.57 -1.23 8.16
CA MET A 58 9.45 -1.39 7.02
C MET A 58 9.69 -0.04 6.36
N ARG A 59 10.94 0.31 6.11
CA ARG A 59 11.34 1.46 5.31
C ARG A 59 11.80 0.97 3.95
N ILE A 60 11.26 1.58 2.90
CA ILE A 60 11.59 1.34 1.51
C ILE A 60 12.26 2.59 0.95
N GLU A 61 13.39 2.44 0.30
CA GLU A 61 14.17 3.54 -0.26
C GLU A 61 14.49 3.29 -1.73
N GLY A 62 14.22 4.29 -2.58
CA GLY A 62 14.56 4.25 -4.00
C GLY A 62 16.06 4.36 -4.21
N ILE A 63 16.62 3.44 -5.00
CA ILE A 63 18.01 3.50 -5.42
C ILE A 63 18.09 4.48 -6.59
N SER A 64 18.20 5.77 -6.29
CA SER A 64 18.42 6.76 -7.33
C SER A 64 19.90 6.77 -7.74
N ALA A 65 20.18 6.42 -9.00
CA ALA A 65 21.49 6.61 -9.61
C ALA A 65 21.85 8.10 -9.81
N ASN A 66 20.85 9.00 -9.77
CA ASN A 66 21.01 10.41 -10.08
C ASN A 66 20.43 11.27 -8.95
N LYS A 67 21.31 11.87 -8.13
CA LYS A 67 21.12 12.58 -6.83
C LYS A 67 19.96 13.59 -6.66
N LYS A 68 18.97 13.70 -7.55
CA LYS A 68 17.95 14.76 -7.53
C LYS A 68 16.59 14.39 -6.91
N SER A 69 16.28 13.12 -6.68
CA SER A 69 15.06 12.73 -5.96
C SER A 69 15.32 11.58 -4.99
N HIS A 70 15.05 11.82 -3.70
CA HIS A 70 15.06 10.80 -2.66
C HIS A 70 13.63 10.30 -2.47
N PHE A 71 13.30 9.16 -3.08
CA PHE A 71 12.03 8.47 -2.84
C PHE A 71 12.13 7.58 -1.60
N SER A 72 11.23 7.76 -0.63
CA SER A 72 11.17 6.90 0.54
C SER A 72 9.74 6.70 1.04
N VAL A 73 9.43 5.47 1.42
CA VAL A 73 8.13 5.03 1.92
C VAL A 73 8.33 4.28 3.24
N ILE A 74 7.38 4.46 4.15
CA ILE A 74 7.30 3.76 5.42
C ILE A 74 6.03 2.91 5.39
N LEU A 75 6.15 1.66 5.83
CA LEU A 75 5.05 0.74 6.01
C LEU A 75 4.99 0.31 7.46
N GLU A 76 3.82 0.36 8.06
CA GLU A 76 3.59 -0.06 9.45
C GLU A 76 2.45 -1.06 9.51
N VAL A 77 2.68 -2.15 10.24
CA VAL A 77 1.70 -3.21 10.46
C VAL A 77 1.07 -3.04 11.84
N PHE A 78 -0.26 -2.93 11.87
CA PHE A 78 -1.04 -2.81 13.10
C PHE A 78 -1.99 -3.99 13.24
N GLU A 79 -2.01 -4.62 14.41
CA GLU A 79 -3.07 -5.56 14.75
C GLU A 79 -4.36 -4.78 15.02
N VAL A 80 -5.43 -5.11 14.29
CA VAL A 80 -6.74 -4.44 14.41
C VAL A 80 -7.83 -5.37 14.94
N ALA A 81 -7.61 -6.69 14.89
CA ALA A 81 -8.40 -7.73 15.54
C ALA A 81 -7.55 -9.02 15.64
N PRO A 82 -7.96 -10.05 16.43
CA PRO A 82 -7.16 -11.26 16.73
C PRO A 82 -6.65 -12.11 15.55
N THR A 83 -6.99 -11.75 14.32
CA THR A 83 -6.50 -12.38 13.08
C THR A 83 -6.39 -11.38 11.92
N PHE A 84 -6.58 -10.08 12.17
CA PHE A 84 -6.59 -9.06 11.14
C PHE A 84 -5.50 -8.04 11.43
N PHE A 85 -4.66 -7.83 10.42
CA PHE A 85 -3.61 -6.84 10.44
C PHE A 85 -3.88 -5.80 9.36
N MET A 86 -3.69 -4.55 9.71
CA MET A 86 -3.79 -3.41 8.81
C MET A 86 -2.37 -2.99 8.45
N VAL A 87 -2.09 -2.88 7.16
CA VAL A 87 -0.83 -2.34 6.66
C VAL A 87 -1.09 -0.91 6.20
N ASP A 88 -0.48 0.05 6.87
CA ASP A 88 -0.52 1.46 6.48
C ASP A 88 0.75 1.81 5.72
N ILE A 89 0.60 2.35 4.52
CA ILE A 89 1.72 2.78 3.67
C ILE A 89 1.72 4.31 3.68
N GLN A 90 2.87 4.91 3.98
CA GLN A 90 3.03 6.35 4.14
C GLN A 90 4.24 6.85 3.34
N LYS A 91 4.03 7.94 2.59
CA LYS A 91 5.12 8.65 1.91
C LYS A 91 6.00 9.35 2.95
N ALA A 92 7.29 9.03 2.97
CA ALA A 92 8.28 9.70 3.83
C ALA A 92 9.06 10.79 3.06
N ALA A 93 9.39 10.55 1.79
CA ALA A 93 10.07 11.51 0.91
C ALA A 93 9.73 11.24 -0.56
N GLY A 94 9.90 12.26 -1.42
CA GLY A 94 9.61 12.18 -2.86
C GLY A 94 8.25 12.76 -3.25
N ASP A 95 7.98 12.71 -4.55
CA ASP A 95 6.80 13.32 -5.18
C ASP A 95 5.54 12.47 -5.00
N ALA A 96 4.38 13.12 -4.91
CA ALA A 96 3.09 12.43 -4.74
C ALA A 96 2.73 11.50 -5.91
N SER A 97 3.10 11.88 -7.15
CA SER A 97 2.88 11.07 -8.35
C SER A 97 3.73 9.80 -8.37
N GLU A 98 4.99 9.90 -7.97
CA GLU A 98 5.92 8.79 -7.82
C GLU A 98 5.43 7.81 -6.74
N TYR A 99 4.97 8.35 -5.60
CA TYR A 99 4.36 7.57 -4.52
C TYR A 99 3.11 6.81 -4.98
N LEU A 100 2.22 7.46 -5.72
CA LEU A 100 1.01 6.80 -6.23
C LEU A 100 1.35 5.67 -7.21
N LYS A 101 2.32 5.90 -8.10
CA LYS A 101 2.81 4.88 -9.03
C LYS A 101 3.41 3.69 -8.29
N PHE A 102 4.23 3.96 -7.27
CA PHE A 102 4.76 2.94 -6.39
C PHE A 102 3.65 2.16 -5.70
N TYR A 103 2.71 2.83 -5.03
CA TYR A 103 1.61 2.18 -4.31
C TYR A 103 0.78 1.27 -5.20
N LYS A 104 0.39 1.74 -6.39
CA LYS A 104 -0.37 0.93 -7.34
C LYS A 104 0.39 -0.32 -7.76
N ASN A 105 1.66 -0.19 -8.13
CA ASN A 105 2.48 -1.34 -8.52
C ASN A 105 2.70 -2.30 -7.35
N PHE A 106 3.06 -1.76 -6.18
CA PHE A 106 3.34 -2.54 -4.97
C PHE A 106 2.09 -3.31 -4.49
N SER A 107 0.94 -2.66 -4.44
CA SER A 107 -0.32 -3.29 -4.03
C SER A 107 -0.78 -4.37 -5.02
N SER A 108 -0.59 -4.18 -6.33
CA SER A 108 -0.92 -5.21 -7.33
C SER A 108 -0.06 -6.47 -7.19
N ASN A 109 1.22 -6.32 -6.80
CA ASN A 109 2.10 -7.47 -6.53
C ASN A 109 1.84 -8.15 -5.17
N LEU A 110 0.98 -7.57 -4.34
CA LEU A 110 0.60 -8.11 -3.02
C LEU A 110 -0.85 -8.59 -2.97
N GLU A 111 -1.51 -8.74 -4.11
CA GLU A 111 -2.92 -9.12 -4.20
C GLU A 111 -3.25 -10.41 -3.44
N ASP A 112 -2.31 -11.37 -3.38
CA ASP A 112 -2.46 -12.66 -2.69
C ASP A 112 -2.48 -12.56 -1.16
N ILE A 113 -1.94 -11.47 -0.60
CA ILE A 113 -1.93 -11.24 0.84
C ILE A 113 -2.99 -10.24 1.28
N ILE A 114 -3.56 -9.47 0.34
CA ILE A 114 -4.65 -8.52 0.62
C ILE A 114 -5.94 -9.30 0.88
N TRP A 115 -6.52 -9.07 2.05
CA TRP A 115 -7.81 -9.63 2.40
C TRP A 115 -8.91 -8.95 1.57
N LYS A 116 -9.73 -9.76 0.91
CA LYS A 116 -10.91 -9.32 0.18
C LYS A 116 -12.14 -9.91 0.86
N SER A 117 -13.20 -9.11 0.99
CA SER A 117 -14.46 -9.62 1.53
C SER A 117 -15.01 -10.72 0.61
N PRO A 118 -15.58 -11.81 1.13
CA PRO A 118 -16.24 -12.85 0.33
C PRO A 118 -17.33 -12.31 -0.63
N HIS A 119 -17.83 -11.09 -0.37
CA HIS A 119 -18.82 -10.42 -1.22
C HIS A 119 -18.24 -9.71 -2.46
N GLU A 120 -16.92 -9.58 -2.61
CA GLU A 120 -16.30 -8.96 -3.81
C GLU A 120 -15.96 -9.97 -4.92
N THR A 121 -15.81 -11.25 -4.58
CA THR A 121 -15.50 -12.33 -5.53
C THR A 121 -16.62 -12.62 -6.55
N SER A 122 -17.81 -12.05 -6.37
CA SER A 122 -18.96 -12.23 -7.25
C SER A 122 -18.98 -11.30 -8.47
N LYS A 123 -18.09 -10.29 -8.58
CA LYS A 123 -18.06 -9.39 -9.76
C LYS A 123 -17.08 -9.79 -10.87
N LEU A 124 -16.12 -10.69 -10.63
CA LEU A 124 -15.15 -11.10 -11.67
C LEU A 124 -15.63 -12.26 -12.57
N LYS A 125 -16.70 -12.97 -12.21
CA LYS A 125 -17.18 -14.15 -12.98
C LYS A 125 -18.28 -13.87 -14.01
N THR A 126 -18.80 -12.64 -14.09
CA THR A 126 -19.96 -12.34 -14.96
C THR A 126 -19.60 -11.73 -16.33
N SER A 127 -18.32 -11.45 -16.62
CA SER A 127 -17.94 -10.78 -17.88
C SER A 127 -17.44 -11.71 -19.01
N LYS A 128 -17.33 -13.03 -18.80
CA LYS A 128 -16.70 -13.93 -19.81
C LYS A 128 -17.65 -14.82 -20.63
N ASN A 129 -18.98 -14.72 -20.45
CA ASN A 129 -19.96 -15.57 -21.16
C ASN A 129 -21.01 -14.81 -21.99
N ARG A 130 -20.63 -13.73 -22.66
CA ARG A 130 -21.43 -13.17 -23.78
C ARG A 130 -20.53 -12.83 -24.97
N SER A 131 -19.94 -13.87 -25.57
CA SER A 131 -19.50 -13.76 -26.97
C SER A 131 -19.55 -15.14 -27.62
N LYS A 132 -20.76 -15.49 -28.08
CA LYS A 132 -21.07 -16.46 -29.13
C LYS A 132 -22.58 -16.50 -29.29
N ARG A 133 -23.09 -15.59 -30.13
CA ARG A 133 -24.32 -15.70 -30.90
C ARG A 133 -24.34 -14.53 -31.88
N HIS A 134 -23.84 -14.80 -33.07
CA HIS A 134 -24.38 -14.31 -34.34
C HIS A 134 -24.06 -15.37 -35.39
#